data_AF-A0A2C9M121-F1
#
_entry.id   AF-A0A2C9M121-F1
#
_cell.length_a   1.000
_cell.length_b   1.000
_cell.length_c   1.000
_cell.angle_alpha   90.00
_cell.angle_beta   90.00
_cell.angle_gamma   90.00
#
_symmetry.space_group_name_H-M   'P 1'
#
loop_
_entity.id
_entity.type
_entity.pdbx_description
1 polymer ?
#
loop_
_entity_poly.entity_id
_entity_poly.type
_entity_poly.pdbx_seq_one_letter_code
_entity_poly.pdbx_strand_id
1 'polypeptide(L)'
;MKNLMVILFLTLDVCLAQLHNSLLPLVDPLSPQATPVKCYHCDNHAGRFPECLSAPVTCHTDEVCSVVYSLSQTTIKCQKSSDCARDIAHPTAECVEGGYQIQPGQCEQCCSSNDCLDSVINKIVATHNTGLLCPSTCSHLNASCLHTGTHCAHDQFCELFRNDHNVVTGTCKNIHELQKCHDDQSKHACPGNPHVHNCVYGCCTTSTCLSSHFSTHLPTTTHAPSTTAFKAPTVECRICTGNDCDQGGFSVLCSDGYCMENVTYHSDGSKFVTKGCSSLNDCQTYWKQNPNIIQQQCLVMMTSLSPATSNMTCRYCCNSYHCNEQMTPQNVLLFE
;
A
#
# COMPACT_ATOMS: atom_id res chain seq x y z
N MET A 1 43.15 -10.01 60.82
CA MET A 1 41.84 -9.36 61.00
C MET A 1 41.92 -8.01 60.30
N LYS A 2 41.01 -7.56 59.44
CA LYS A 2 39.94 -8.13 58.62
C LYS A 2 39.40 -6.88 57.90
N ASN A 3 39.36 -6.87 56.57
CA ASN A 3 38.49 -6.02 55.74
C ASN A 3 38.82 -4.50 55.77
N LEU A 4 38.68 -3.69 54.73
CA LEU A 4 37.73 -3.73 53.62
C LEU A 4 38.32 -2.90 52.46
N MET A 5 38.78 -3.61 51.44
CA MET A 5 38.68 -3.22 50.03
C MET A 5 37.20 -2.97 49.71
N VAL A 6 36.85 -1.93 48.93
CA VAL A 6 35.68 -1.87 47.99
C VAL A 6 35.29 -0.41 47.62
N ILE A 7 35.33 -0.15 46.30
CA ILE A 7 34.70 0.93 45.47
C ILE A 7 35.29 2.34 45.48
N LEU A 8 36.08 2.66 44.43
CA LEU A 8 35.87 3.87 43.63
C LEU A 8 36.52 3.73 42.24
N PHE A 9 35.98 2.82 41.41
CA PHE A 9 36.22 2.79 39.96
C PHE A 9 34.88 3.06 39.27
N LEU A 10 34.52 4.34 39.13
CA LEU A 10 33.34 4.80 38.41
C LEU A 10 33.64 6.13 37.70
N THR A 11 34.57 6.16 36.74
CA THR A 11 34.74 7.33 35.85
C THR A 11 35.27 7.00 34.45
N LEU A 12 35.07 5.79 33.91
CA LEU A 12 35.62 5.44 32.58
C LEU A 12 34.66 4.68 31.64
N ASP A 13 33.35 4.88 31.76
CA ASP A 13 32.36 4.17 30.94
C ASP A 13 31.27 5.05 30.29
N VAL A 14 31.57 6.32 29.96
CA VAL A 14 30.63 7.14 29.18
C VAL A 14 31.34 7.90 28.06
N CYS A 15 31.79 7.18 27.03
CA CYS A 15 31.90 7.70 25.65
C CYS A 15 32.08 6.56 24.62
N LEU A 16 31.41 5.43 24.80
CA LEU A 16 31.05 4.54 23.68
C LEU A 16 29.69 5.00 23.14
N ALA A 17 29.67 6.21 22.59
CA ALA A 17 28.58 6.66 21.75
C ALA A 17 28.59 5.78 20.49
N GLN A 18 27.72 4.78 20.48
CA GLN A 18 27.06 4.16 19.34
C GLN A 18 27.67 4.47 17.97
N LEU A 19 28.80 3.83 17.67
CA LEU A 19 29.15 3.44 16.30
C LEU A 19 28.30 2.20 15.95
N HIS A 20 26.98 2.37 15.89
CA HIS A 20 26.11 1.36 15.30
C HIS A 20 26.33 1.41 13.80
N ASN A 21 27.22 0.53 13.33
CA ASN A 21 27.09 -0.20 12.08
C ASN A 21 26.34 0.52 10.95
N SER A 22 26.93 1.59 10.43
CA SER A 22 26.81 1.91 9.00
C SER A 22 27.72 0.95 8.22
N LEU A 23 27.46 -0.36 8.34
CA LEU A 23 27.98 -1.33 7.39
C LEU A 23 27.24 -1.08 6.09
N LEU A 24 27.72 -0.10 5.33
CA LEU A 24 27.54 -0.07 3.88
C LEU A 24 27.87 -1.49 3.40
N PRO A 25 26.95 -2.19 2.72
CA PRO A 25 27.28 -3.49 2.15
C PRO A 25 28.49 -3.27 1.25
N LEU A 26 29.62 -3.91 1.57
CA LEU A 26 30.74 -3.99 0.64
C LEU A 26 30.20 -4.64 -0.62
N VAL A 27 30.03 -3.83 -1.66
CA VAL A 27 29.58 -4.24 -2.98
C VAL A 27 30.59 -5.26 -3.48
N ASP A 28 30.16 -6.51 -3.61
CA ASP A 28 30.99 -7.60 -4.12
C ASP A 28 31.45 -7.23 -5.55
N PRO A 29 32.76 -7.03 -5.79
CA PRO A 29 33.28 -6.56 -7.08
C PRO A 29 33.08 -7.57 -8.22
N LEU A 30 32.51 -8.75 -7.94
CA LEU A 30 32.15 -9.77 -8.91
C LEU A 30 30.64 -9.84 -9.20
N SER A 31 29.83 -8.95 -8.63
CA SER A 31 28.41 -8.87 -8.99
C SER A 31 28.31 -8.44 -10.47
N PRO A 32 27.59 -9.20 -11.31
CA PRO A 32 27.47 -8.92 -12.74
C PRO A 32 27.08 -7.44 -12.92
N GLN A 33 27.85 -6.72 -13.75
CA GLN A 33 27.67 -5.30 -14.03
C GLN A 33 26.19 -4.94 -14.00
N ALA A 34 25.79 -4.21 -12.95
CA ALA A 34 24.40 -3.83 -12.76
C ALA A 34 23.95 -3.15 -14.06
N THR A 35 22.99 -3.78 -14.75
CA THR A 35 22.46 -3.24 -15.98
C THR A 35 21.91 -1.85 -15.67
N PRO A 36 22.31 -0.81 -16.42
CA PRO A 36 21.85 0.55 -16.16
C PRO A 36 20.33 0.60 -16.10
N VAL A 37 19.78 1.21 -15.05
CA VAL A 37 18.34 1.32 -14.86
C VAL A 37 17.77 2.36 -15.82
N LYS A 38 16.67 2.03 -16.50
CA LYS A 38 15.88 3.00 -17.26
C LYS A 38 15.14 3.89 -16.27
N CYS A 39 14.93 5.15 -16.64
CA CYS A 39 14.24 6.14 -15.84
C CYS A 39 13.55 7.15 -16.76
N TYR A 40 12.95 8.19 -16.19
CA TYR A 40 12.26 9.25 -16.91
C TYR A 40 12.67 10.61 -16.32
N HIS A 41 12.56 11.68 -17.11
CA HIS A 41 12.65 13.05 -16.60
C HIS A 41 11.24 13.63 -16.51
N CYS A 42 10.58 13.38 -15.40
CA CYS A 42 9.28 13.97 -15.06
C CYS A 42 9.50 15.16 -14.14
N ASP A 43 10.39 16.07 -14.53
CA ASP A 43 10.54 17.36 -13.88
C ASP A 43 9.78 18.42 -14.70
N ASN A 44 9.54 19.59 -14.10
CA ASN A 44 8.81 20.68 -14.75
C ASN A 44 9.46 21.18 -16.07
N HIS A 45 10.63 20.65 -16.47
CA HIS A 45 11.34 21.01 -17.68
C HIS A 45 11.11 20.02 -18.83
N ALA A 46 11.04 18.72 -18.57
CA ALA A 46 10.94 17.69 -19.60
C ALA A 46 9.52 17.13 -19.83
N GLY A 47 8.55 17.53 -18.99
CA GLY A 47 7.14 17.19 -19.14
C GLY A 47 6.51 16.80 -17.82
N ARG A 48 5.18 16.93 -17.73
CA ARG A 48 4.45 16.48 -16.55
C ARG A 48 4.24 14.98 -16.60
N PHE A 49 4.04 14.39 -15.44
CA PHE A 49 3.57 13.01 -15.33
C PHE A 49 2.06 12.98 -15.63
N PRO A 50 1.56 12.01 -16.43
CA PRO A 50 2.28 10.85 -16.98
C PRO A 50 2.90 11.05 -18.37
N GLU A 51 2.78 12.23 -19.00
CA GLU A 51 3.24 12.44 -20.38
C GLU A 51 4.76 12.24 -20.57
N CYS A 52 5.55 12.56 -19.55
CA CYS A 52 7.00 12.35 -19.50
C CYS A 52 7.43 10.87 -19.65
N LEU A 53 6.52 9.90 -19.46
CA LEU A 53 6.82 8.47 -19.58
C LEU A 53 7.10 8.01 -21.03
N SER A 54 6.87 8.88 -22.01
CA SER A 54 7.12 8.59 -23.43
C SER A 54 8.59 8.65 -23.85
N ALA A 55 9.47 9.25 -23.03
CA ALA A 55 10.89 9.46 -23.34
C ALA A 55 11.78 8.90 -22.22
N PRO A 56 12.08 7.59 -22.23
CA PRO A 56 12.95 6.99 -21.22
C PRO A 56 14.39 7.47 -21.39
N VAL A 57 15.07 7.64 -20.26
CA VAL A 57 16.52 7.86 -20.16
C VAL A 57 17.17 6.69 -19.43
N THR A 58 18.48 6.59 -19.54
CA THR A 58 19.26 5.58 -18.83
C THR A 58 20.09 6.28 -17.76
N CYS A 59 19.95 5.86 -16.51
CA CYS A 59 20.74 6.43 -15.41
C CYS A 59 22.20 5.98 -15.48
N HIS A 60 23.09 6.79 -14.91
CA HIS A 60 24.50 6.42 -14.76
C HIS A 60 24.67 5.25 -13.78
N THR A 61 25.84 4.62 -13.78
CA THR A 61 26.09 3.40 -12.97
C THR A 61 26.11 3.64 -11.47
N ASP A 62 26.30 4.88 -11.01
CA ASP A 62 26.21 5.30 -9.61
C ASP A 62 24.85 5.94 -9.27
N GLU A 63 23.92 5.93 -10.22
CA GLU A 63 22.58 6.51 -10.09
C GLU A 63 21.49 5.43 -10.02
N VAL A 64 20.39 5.81 -9.39
CA VAL A 64 19.13 5.07 -9.33
C VAL A 64 18.03 5.95 -9.92
N CYS A 65 16.91 5.34 -10.31
CA CYS A 65 15.72 6.10 -10.66
C CYS A 65 14.97 6.48 -9.37
N SER A 66 14.99 7.76 -9.00
CA SER A 66 14.20 8.31 -7.89
C SER A 66 12.80 8.65 -8.40
N VAL A 67 11.78 8.11 -7.73
CA VAL A 67 10.36 8.38 -7.98
C VAL A 67 9.80 9.05 -6.73
N VAL A 68 9.73 10.37 -6.74
CA VAL A 68 9.10 11.18 -5.68
C VAL A 68 7.67 11.47 -6.10
N TYR A 69 6.69 11.11 -5.29
CA TYR A 69 5.29 11.29 -5.64
C TYR A 69 4.44 11.71 -4.45
N SER A 70 3.34 12.39 -4.76
CA SER A 70 2.33 12.89 -3.83
C SER A 70 0.99 12.92 -4.55
N LEU A 71 -0.08 13.26 -3.82
CA LEU A 71 -1.40 13.48 -4.43
C LEU A 71 -1.44 14.60 -5.48
N SER A 72 -0.43 15.48 -5.52
CA SER A 72 -0.43 16.67 -6.38
C SER A 72 0.66 16.68 -7.44
N GLN A 73 1.72 15.91 -7.24
CA GLN A 73 2.90 15.96 -8.10
C GLN A 73 3.66 14.64 -8.05
N THR A 74 4.10 14.20 -9.22
CA THR A 74 5.03 13.08 -9.40
C THR A 74 6.26 13.59 -10.14
N THR A 75 7.43 13.31 -9.58
CA THR A 75 8.74 13.65 -10.13
C THR A 75 9.57 12.38 -10.23
N ILE A 76 10.09 12.14 -11.44
CA ILE A 76 10.92 10.99 -11.76
C ILE A 76 12.21 11.54 -12.35
N LYS A 77 13.36 11.07 -11.86
CA LYS A 77 14.68 11.48 -12.34
C LYS A 77 15.75 10.47 -11.96
N CYS A 78 16.84 10.44 -12.71
CA CYS A 78 18.06 9.81 -12.24
C CYS A 78 18.66 10.63 -11.08
N GLN A 79 19.01 9.95 -10.00
CA GLN A 79 19.58 10.53 -8.78
C GLN A 79 20.69 9.62 -8.27
N LYS A 80 21.77 10.20 -7.73
CA LYS A 80 22.84 9.41 -7.12
C LYS A 80 22.28 8.47 -6.06
N SER A 81 22.71 7.22 -6.10
CA SER A 81 22.25 6.18 -5.16
C SER A 81 22.41 6.61 -3.70
N SER A 82 23.54 7.25 -3.36
CA SER A 82 23.80 7.76 -2.01
C SER A 82 22.86 8.89 -1.57
N ASP A 83 22.44 9.74 -2.50
CA ASP A 83 21.54 10.84 -2.20
C ASP A 83 20.12 10.30 -1.97
N CYS A 84 19.65 9.43 -2.85
CA CYS A 84 18.35 8.78 -2.70
C CYS A 84 18.27 7.98 -1.39
N ALA A 85 19.32 7.19 -1.07
CA ALA A 85 19.41 6.44 0.18
C ALA A 85 19.39 7.34 1.42
N ARG A 86 20.00 8.53 1.35
CA ARG A 86 19.98 9.51 2.45
C ARG A 86 18.58 10.09 2.65
N ASP A 87 17.87 10.38 1.57
CA ASP A 87 16.54 10.98 1.61
C ASP A 87 15.53 10.00 2.26
N ILE A 88 15.64 8.70 1.99
CA ILE A 88 14.80 7.66 2.60
C ILE A 88 15.33 7.07 3.92
N ALA A 89 16.45 7.58 4.46
CA ALA A 89 17.09 6.99 5.65
C ALA A 89 16.26 7.12 6.94
N HIS A 90 15.32 8.07 6.97
CA HIS A 90 14.47 8.36 8.13
C HIS A 90 13.00 8.41 7.73
N PRO A 91 12.42 7.28 7.29
CA PRO A 91 11.06 7.28 6.78
C PRO A 91 10.06 7.48 7.93
N THR A 92 9.01 8.25 7.71
CA THR A 92 7.93 8.39 8.70
C THR A 92 6.92 7.25 8.62
N ALA A 93 6.74 6.68 7.42
CA ALA A 93 5.84 5.55 7.14
C ALA A 93 6.20 4.90 5.79
N GLU A 94 5.60 3.74 5.51
CA GLU A 94 5.58 3.16 4.16
C GLU A 94 4.38 3.70 3.36
N CYS A 95 4.55 3.85 2.05
CA CYS A 95 3.50 4.33 1.16
C CYS A 95 2.74 3.19 0.49
N VAL A 96 1.42 3.37 0.30
CA VAL A 96 0.52 2.34 -0.23
C VAL A 96 0.92 1.93 -1.65
N GLU A 97 1.33 2.89 -2.47
CA GLU A 97 1.80 2.68 -3.85
C GLU A 97 3.26 2.18 -3.90
N GLY A 98 3.94 2.07 -2.75
CA GLY A 98 5.32 1.60 -2.61
C GLY A 98 6.31 2.69 -2.18
N GLY A 99 7.39 2.30 -1.51
CA GLY A 99 8.40 3.23 -1.04
C GLY A 99 8.09 3.87 0.30
N TYR A 100 8.77 4.98 0.57
CA TYR A 100 8.88 5.54 1.91
C TYR A 100 8.42 6.98 1.96
N GLN A 101 7.66 7.31 2.99
CA GLN A 101 7.22 8.67 3.25
C GLN A 101 8.40 9.50 3.77
N ILE A 102 8.89 10.41 2.93
CA ILE A 102 10.00 11.33 3.23
C ILE A 102 9.49 12.65 3.85
N GLN A 103 8.24 13.02 3.56
CA GLN A 103 7.51 14.14 4.18
C GLN A 103 6.02 13.79 4.28
N PRO A 104 5.24 14.40 5.18
CA PRO A 104 3.80 14.17 5.25
C PRO A 104 3.11 14.36 3.88
N GLY A 105 2.52 13.27 3.36
CA GLY A 105 1.85 13.24 2.05
C GLY A 105 2.77 13.13 0.82
N GLN A 106 4.09 12.98 1.01
CA GLN A 106 5.07 12.81 -0.06
C GLN A 106 5.90 11.54 0.16
N CYS A 107 5.97 10.72 -0.88
CA CYS A 107 6.62 9.43 -0.90
C CYS A 107 7.81 9.45 -1.87
N GLU A 108 8.83 8.66 -1.58
CA GLU A 108 9.95 8.42 -2.48
C GLU A 108 10.28 6.92 -2.56
N GLN A 109 10.51 6.44 -3.78
CA GLN A 109 11.11 5.13 -4.05
C GLN A 109 12.41 5.31 -4.85
N CYS A 110 13.48 4.68 -4.37
CA CYS A 110 14.75 4.55 -5.07
C CYS A 110 14.79 3.21 -5.83
N CYS A 111 14.74 3.22 -7.15
CA CYS A 111 14.75 2.01 -7.98
C CYS A 111 16.10 1.78 -8.67
N SER A 112 16.74 0.66 -8.36
CA SER A 112 17.97 0.18 -9.00
C SER A 112 17.72 -0.83 -10.13
N SER A 113 16.47 -1.21 -10.37
CA SER A 113 16.07 -2.12 -11.44
C SER A 113 14.83 -1.61 -12.19
N ASN A 114 14.68 -2.05 -13.45
CA ASN A 114 13.51 -1.70 -14.25
C ASN A 114 12.22 -2.27 -13.64
N ASP A 115 12.27 -3.47 -13.05
CA ASP A 115 11.11 -4.10 -12.42
C ASP A 115 10.59 -3.29 -11.22
N CYS A 116 11.50 -2.72 -10.41
CA CYS A 116 11.14 -1.80 -9.34
C CYS A 116 10.42 -0.57 -9.89
N LEU A 117 10.99 0.04 -10.94
CA LEU A 117 10.46 1.26 -11.54
C LEU A 117 9.07 1.02 -12.14
N ASP A 118 8.93 -0.04 -12.94
CA ASP A 118 7.67 -0.40 -13.60
C ASP A 118 6.58 -0.70 -12.56
N SER A 119 6.92 -1.38 -11.46
CA SER A 119 5.99 -1.67 -10.37
C SER A 119 5.44 -0.39 -9.73
N VAL A 120 6.32 0.56 -9.40
CA VAL A 120 5.91 1.82 -8.77
C VAL A 120 5.18 2.73 -9.75
N ILE A 121 5.66 2.89 -10.98
CA ILE A 121 4.98 3.68 -12.00
C ILE A 121 3.58 3.14 -12.25
N ASN A 122 3.41 1.83 -12.42
CA ASN A 122 2.09 1.26 -12.68
C ASN A 122 1.11 1.51 -11.53
N LYS A 123 1.57 1.45 -10.28
CA LYS A 123 0.75 1.79 -9.10
C LYS A 123 0.41 3.27 -9.05
N ILE A 124 1.38 4.15 -9.26
CA ILE A 124 1.17 5.61 -9.28
C ILE A 124 0.24 6.00 -10.43
N VAL A 125 0.43 5.46 -11.64
CA VAL A 125 -0.45 5.66 -12.80
C VAL A 125 -1.85 5.16 -12.48
N ALA A 126 -2.00 3.99 -11.85
CA ALA A 126 -3.31 3.50 -11.43
C ALA A 126 -3.98 4.44 -10.43
N THR A 127 -3.26 4.95 -9.43
CA THR A 127 -3.77 5.91 -8.45
C THR A 127 -4.10 7.27 -9.09
N HIS A 128 -3.25 7.78 -10.00
CA HIS A 128 -3.50 9.00 -10.76
C HIS A 128 -4.71 8.86 -11.70
N ASN A 129 -4.87 7.68 -12.31
CA ASN A 129 -5.99 7.38 -13.20
C ASN A 129 -7.28 7.07 -12.43
N THR A 130 -7.20 6.71 -11.14
CA THR A 130 -8.34 6.78 -10.22
C THR A 130 -8.61 8.23 -9.81
N GLY A 131 -8.60 9.15 -10.78
CA GLY A 131 -9.00 10.54 -10.59
C GLY A 131 -10.32 10.62 -9.83
N LEU A 132 -10.50 11.69 -9.06
CA LEU A 132 -11.66 11.86 -8.20
C LEU A 132 -12.95 11.65 -9.00
N LEU A 133 -13.68 10.55 -8.74
CA LEU A 133 -14.94 10.28 -9.42
C LEU A 133 -16.00 11.22 -8.87
N CYS A 134 -16.19 12.34 -9.55
CA CYS A 134 -17.17 13.35 -9.19
C CYS A 134 -18.54 12.87 -9.64
N PRO A 135 -19.50 12.67 -8.73
CA PRO A 135 -20.81 12.15 -9.10
C PRO A 135 -21.48 13.08 -10.10
N SER A 136 -22.29 12.51 -10.99
CA SER A 136 -23.18 13.32 -11.83
C SER A 136 -24.35 13.83 -10.99
N THR A 137 -25.58 13.50 -11.37
CA THR A 137 -26.80 13.96 -10.69
C THR A 137 -27.25 12.90 -9.68
N CYS A 138 -27.19 13.23 -8.41
CA CYS A 138 -27.59 12.42 -7.28
C CYS A 138 -28.88 12.95 -6.66
N SER A 139 -29.86 12.08 -6.40
CA SER A 139 -30.84 12.40 -5.37
C SER A 139 -30.15 12.26 -4.01
N HIS A 140 -30.28 13.23 -3.10
CA HIS A 140 -29.64 13.24 -1.77
C HIS A 140 -29.88 11.95 -0.95
N LEU A 141 -30.87 11.14 -1.31
CA LEU A 141 -31.22 9.90 -0.64
C LEU A 141 -30.55 8.65 -1.22
N ASN A 142 -29.88 8.73 -2.38
CA ASN A 142 -29.36 7.56 -3.06
C ASN A 142 -27.90 7.74 -3.49
N ALA A 143 -27.01 7.06 -2.77
CA ALA A 143 -25.58 7.02 -3.08
C ALA A 143 -25.24 6.23 -4.36
N SER A 144 -26.22 5.58 -5.01
CA SER A 144 -26.01 4.81 -6.26
C SER A 144 -25.42 5.66 -7.39
N CYS A 145 -25.63 6.97 -7.36
CA CYS A 145 -25.06 7.92 -8.33
C CYS A 145 -23.54 8.10 -8.20
N LEU A 146 -22.92 7.69 -7.09
CA LEU A 146 -21.46 7.76 -6.88
C LEU A 146 -20.70 6.88 -7.87
N HIS A 147 -21.37 5.89 -8.47
CA HIS A 147 -20.81 5.03 -9.51
C HIS A 147 -21.00 5.60 -10.92
N THR A 148 -21.87 6.60 -11.08
CA THR A 148 -22.17 7.26 -12.35
C THR A 148 -21.67 8.69 -12.27
N GLY A 149 -20.37 8.87 -12.47
CA GLY A 149 -19.69 10.15 -12.34
C GLY A 149 -18.72 10.42 -13.47
N THR A 150 -18.14 11.61 -13.45
CA THR A 150 -17.00 11.97 -14.30
C THR A 150 -15.74 11.93 -13.46
N HIS A 151 -14.70 11.26 -13.93
CA HIS A 151 -13.39 11.34 -13.29
C HIS A 151 -12.83 12.74 -13.52
N CYS A 152 -12.57 13.46 -12.43
CA CYS A 152 -11.87 14.72 -12.50
C CYS A 152 -10.42 14.48 -12.91
N ALA A 153 -9.89 15.40 -13.72
CA ALA A 153 -8.46 15.42 -14.01
C ALA A 153 -7.66 15.67 -12.73
N HIS A 154 -6.36 15.38 -12.77
CA HIS A 154 -5.45 15.49 -11.63
C HIS A 154 -5.42 16.90 -11.00
N ASP A 155 -5.54 17.94 -11.82
CA ASP A 155 -5.55 19.35 -11.40
C ASP A 155 -6.97 19.88 -11.19
N GLN A 156 -7.93 19.00 -10.96
CA GLN A 156 -9.33 19.34 -10.73
C GLN A 156 -9.82 18.83 -9.37
N PHE A 157 -10.85 19.50 -8.86
CA PHE A 157 -11.60 19.10 -7.68
C PHE A 157 -13.08 18.92 -8.06
N CYS A 158 -13.83 18.19 -7.24
CA CYS A 158 -15.26 18.00 -7.43
C CYS A 158 -16.04 19.03 -6.59
N GLU A 159 -16.69 19.97 -7.26
CA GLU A 159 -17.68 20.86 -6.67
C GLU A 159 -19.03 20.14 -6.60
N LEU A 160 -19.55 19.95 -5.40
CA LEU A 160 -20.88 19.43 -5.15
C LEU A 160 -21.84 20.61 -4.98
N PHE A 161 -22.85 20.67 -5.83
CA PHE A 161 -23.90 21.69 -5.80
C PHE A 161 -25.25 21.05 -5.50
N ARG A 162 -26.03 21.61 -4.58
CA ARG A 162 -27.37 21.13 -4.25
C ARG A 162 -28.41 22.15 -4.69
N ASN A 163 -29.37 21.70 -5.48
CA ASN A 163 -30.49 22.53 -5.89
C ASN A 163 -31.68 22.47 -4.91
N ASP A 164 -32.72 23.25 -5.22
CA ASP A 164 -33.99 23.35 -4.49
C ASP A 164 -34.80 22.05 -4.45
N HIS A 165 -34.55 21.12 -5.39
CA HIS A 165 -35.15 19.78 -5.40
C HIS A 165 -34.35 18.74 -4.60
N ASN A 166 -33.36 19.16 -3.79
CA ASN A 166 -32.45 18.26 -3.06
C ASN A 166 -31.68 17.31 -3.97
N VAL A 167 -31.44 17.72 -5.21
CA VAL A 167 -30.57 17.02 -6.14
C VAL A 167 -29.17 17.59 -5.98
N VAL A 168 -28.21 16.71 -5.70
CA VAL A 168 -26.78 17.02 -5.59
C VAL A 168 -26.13 16.71 -6.94
N THR A 169 -25.51 17.69 -7.58
CA THR A 169 -24.74 17.53 -8.81
C THR A 169 -23.26 17.73 -8.51
N GLY A 170 -22.40 16.82 -8.94
CA GLY A 170 -20.96 17.04 -8.95
C GLY A 170 -20.47 17.61 -10.28
N THR A 171 -19.53 18.56 -10.23
CA THR A 171 -18.82 19.06 -11.42
C THR A 171 -17.32 19.16 -11.14
N CYS A 172 -16.51 18.66 -12.07
CA CYS A 172 -15.06 18.82 -12.00
C CYS A 172 -14.68 20.27 -12.36
N LYS A 173 -13.99 20.93 -11.44
CA LYS A 173 -13.53 22.32 -11.53
C LYS A 173 -12.02 22.35 -11.36
N ASN A 174 -11.35 23.37 -11.89
CA ASN A 174 -9.89 23.44 -11.80
C ASN A 174 -9.45 23.80 -10.37
N ILE A 175 -8.32 23.27 -9.90
CA ILE A 175 -7.85 23.44 -8.52
C ILE A 175 -7.64 24.91 -8.12
N HIS A 176 -7.35 25.80 -9.08
CA HIS A 176 -7.22 27.23 -8.80
C HIS A 176 -8.55 27.91 -8.44
N GLU A 177 -9.70 27.28 -8.72
CA GLU A 177 -11.03 27.73 -8.30
C GLU A 177 -11.42 27.20 -6.92
N LEU A 178 -10.61 26.34 -6.28
CA LEU A 178 -10.94 25.67 -5.02
C LEU A 178 -11.21 26.69 -3.90
N GLN A 179 -10.38 27.74 -3.79
CA GLN A 179 -10.60 28.79 -2.79
C GLN A 179 -11.95 29.50 -2.99
N LYS A 180 -12.30 29.80 -4.25
CA LYS A 180 -13.59 30.41 -4.57
C LYS A 180 -14.75 29.46 -4.19
N CYS A 181 -14.62 28.17 -4.45
CA CYS A 181 -15.62 27.19 -4.03
C CYS A 181 -15.81 27.19 -2.50
N HIS A 182 -14.73 27.23 -1.72
CA HIS A 182 -14.82 27.32 -0.26
C HIS A 182 -15.46 28.64 0.21
N ASP A 183 -15.13 29.76 -0.44
CA ASP A 183 -15.74 31.05 -0.15
C ASP A 183 -17.25 31.02 -0.46
N ASP A 184 -17.64 30.44 -1.60
CA ASP A 184 -19.05 30.30 -2.00
C ASP A 184 -19.80 29.32 -1.10
N GLN A 185 -19.16 28.22 -0.66
CA GLN A 185 -19.69 27.31 0.35
C GLN A 185 -19.92 28.00 1.70
N SER A 186 -19.02 28.91 2.11
CA SER A 186 -19.18 29.65 3.36
C SER A 186 -20.31 30.70 3.28
N LYS A 187 -20.46 31.37 2.13
CA LYS A 187 -21.49 32.39 1.89
C LYS A 187 -22.88 31.80 1.65
N HIS A 188 -22.92 30.64 1.01
CA HIS A 188 -24.12 29.93 0.59
C HIS A 188 -24.12 28.50 1.14
N ALA A 189 -23.83 28.34 2.43
CA ALA A 189 -23.85 27.04 3.08
C ALA A 189 -25.25 26.42 2.95
N CYS A 190 -25.35 25.16 2.51
CA CYS A 190 -26.61 24.44 2.45
C CYS A 190 -27.16 24.20 3.87
N PRO A 191 -28.12 25.00 4.37
CA PRO A 191 -28.67 24.72 5.68
C PRO A 191 -29.60 23.50 5.58
N GLY A 192 -29.82 22.79 6.68
CA GLY A 192 -30.76 21.67 6.74
C GLY A 192 -32.23 22.05 6.52
N ASN A 193 -32.52 23.25 6.03
CA ASN A 193 -33.85 23.80 5.86
C ASN A 193 -34.27 23.66 4.37
N PRO A 194 -35.42 23.01 4.06
CA PRO A 194 -35.83 22.65 2.70
C PRO A 194 -36.23 23.84 1.79
N HIS A 195 -36.05 25.08 2.25
CA HIS A 195 -36.43 26.29 1.51
C HIS A 195 -35.23 27.08 0.95
N VAL A 196 -34.02 26.54 1.03
CA VAL A 196 -32.84 27.22 0.46
C VAL A 196 -32.62 26.80 -0.97
N HIS A 197 -32.67 27.81 -1.85
CA HIS A 197 -32.32 27.70 -3.25
C HIS A 197 -30.81 27.51 -3.38
N ASN A 198 -30.39 26.57 -4.25
CA ASN A 198 -29.08 26.53 -4.91
C ASN A 198 -27.87 26.88 -4.02
N CYS A 199 -27.22 25.85 -3.47
CA CYS A 199 -26.10 26.02 -2.53
C CYS A 199 -24.92 25.12 -2.88
N VAL A 200 -23.72 25.54 -2.50
CA VAL A 200 -22.51 24.71 -2.61
C VAL A 200 -22.48 23.75 -1.42
N TYR A 201 -22.62 22.47 -1.71
CA TYR A 201 -22.72 21.39 -0.73
C TYR A 201 -21.35 20.92 -0.23
N GLY A 202 -20.33 20.92 -1.11
CA GLY A 202 -18.98 20.49 -0.78
C GLY A 202 -17.98 20.81 -1.88
N CYS A 203 -16.71 21.03 -1.51
CA CYS A 203 -15.59 21.23 -2.42
C CYS A 203 -14.55 20.15 -2.13
N CYS A 204 -14.57 19.06 -2.89
CA CYS A 204 -13.80 17.86 -2.58
C CYS A 204 -12.62 17.65 -3.52
N THR A 205 -11.45 17.42 -2.94
CA THR A 205 -10.23 17.01 -3.66
C THR A 205 -9.94 15.51 -3.52
N THR A 206 -10.66 14.81 -2.64
CA THR A 206 -10.45 13.39 -2.34
C THR A 206 -11.77 12.61 -2.30
N SER A 207 -11.70 11.30 -2.56
CA SER A 207 -12.86 10.39 -2.49
C SER A 207 -13.42 10.28 -1.07
N THR A 208 -12.56 10.42 -0.05
CA THR A 208 -12.96 10.47 1.37
C THR A 208 -13.83 11.69 1.66
N CYS A 209 -13.47 12.87 1.13
CA CYS A 209 -14.31 14.06 1.23
C CYS A 209 -15.68 13.80 0.61
N LEU A 210 -15.71 13.26 -0.62
CA LEU A 210 -16.99 12.93 -1.29
C LEU A 210 -17.82 11.98 -0.43
N SER A 211 -17.23 10.89 0.06
CA SER A 211 -17.95 9.91 0.87
C SER A 211 -18.62 10.55 2.09
N SER A 212 -17.94 11.45 2.79
CA SER A 212 -18.49 12.12 3.99
C SER A 212 -19.80 12.88 3.72
N HIS A 213 -19.98 13.40 2.49
CA HIS A 213 -21.19 14.12 2.08
C HIS A 213 -22.39 13.20 1.78
N PHE A 214 -22.17 11.88 1.62
CA PHE A 214 -23.19 10.88 1.35
C PHE A 214 -23.29 9.78 2.45
N SER A 215 -22.42 9.83 3.46
CA SER A 215 -22.25 8.80 4.51
C SER A 215 -23.42 8.65 5.49
N THR A 216 -24.42 9.53 5.49
CA THR A 216 -25.64 9.32 6.30
C THR A 216 -26.59 8.27 5.71
N HIS A 217 -26.41 7.86 4.45
CA HIS A 217 -27.29 6.90 3.77
C HIS A 217 -26.58 5.86 2.88
N LEU A 218 -25.27 5.71 2.99
CA LEU A 218 -24.53 4.65 2.31
C LEU A 218 -24.71 3.32 3.07
N PRO A 219 -25.43 2.31 2.56
CA PRO A 219 -25.07 0.94 2.89
C PRO A 219 -23.63 0.73 2.44
N THR A 220 -22.82 0.07 3.25
CA THR A 220 -21.43 -0.30 2.94
C THR A 220 -21.40 -1.19 1.69
N THR A 221 -21.39 -0.60 0.50
CA THR A 221 -21.36 -1.33 -0.77
C THR A 221 -19.99 -1.20 -1.42
N THR A 222 -19.24 -2.29 -1.30
CA THR A 222 -18.07 -2.68 -2.08
C THR A 222 -18.29 -2.39 -3.59
N HIS A 223 -17.56 -1.42 -4.16
CA HIS A 223 -17.37 -1.26 -5.62
C HIS A 223 -16.74 -2.55 -6.21
N ALA A 224 -16.78 -2.92 -7.50
CA ALA A 224 -17.58 -2.69 -8.71
C ALA A 224 -16.98 -3.68 -9.76
N PRO A 225 -17.71 -4.19 -10.78
CA PRO A 225 -17.11 -4.96 -11.86
C PRO A 225 -16.91 -4.09 -13.12
N SER A 226 -15.69 -4.01 -13.65
CA SER A 226 -15.47 -4.19 -15.08
C SER A 226 -14.00 -4.42 -15.42
N THR A 227 -13.81 -5.42 -16.27
CA THR A 227 -12.59 -6.11 -16.66
C THR A 227 -11.78 -5.31 -17.69
N THR A 228 -10.59 -4.86 -17.29
CA THR A 228 -9.40 -5.05 -18.13
C THR A 228 -8.61 -6.16 -17.47
N ALA A 229 -8.14 -7.14 -18.25
CA ALA A 229 -7.40 -8.29 -17.74
C ALA A 229 -6.11 -7.80 -17.07
N PHE A 230 -6.18 -7.54 -15.77
CA PHE A 230 -5.02 -7.37 -14.92
C PHE A 230 -4.28 -8.70 -14.99
N LYS A 231 -3.20 -8.73 -15.79
CA LYS A 231 -2.29 -9.85 -15.82
C LYS A 231 -1.64 -9.86 -14.44
N ALA A 232 -2.10 -10.78 -13.59
CA ALA A 232 -1.57 -10.89 -12.25
C ALA A 232 -0.04 -11.07 -12.32
N PRO A 233 0.71 -10.53 -11.36
CA PRO A 233 2.14 -10.77 -11.30
C PRO A 233 2.40 -12.27 -11.21
N THR A 234 3.26 -12.77 -12.08
CA THR A 234 3.78 -14.13 -11.96
C THR A 234 4.64 -14.19 -10.70
N VAL A 235 4.25 -14.99 -9.72
CA VAL A 235 5.00 -15.17 -8.46
C VAL A 235 5.47 -16.61 -8.33
N GLU A 236 6.68 -16.83 -7.85
CA GLU A 236 7.18 -18.16 -7.53
C GLU A 236 6.77 -18.55 -6.11
N CYS A 237 6.05 -19.67 -5.98
CA CYS A 237 5.49 -20.17 -4.73
C CYS A 237 5.91 -21.61 -4.47
N ARG A 238 6.06 -21.98 -3.19
CA ARG A 238 6.19 -23.39 -2.79
C ARG A 238 4.86 -24.11 -2.91
N ILE A 239 4.89 -25.33 -3.44
CA ILE A 239 3.81 -26.30 -3.45
C ILE A 239 4.22 -27.51 -2.61
N CYS A 240 3.34 -27.89 -1.70
CA CYS A 240 3.46 -29.13 -0.92
C CYS A 240 2.12 -29.48 -0.27
N THR A 241 1.97 -30.72 0.17
CA THR A 241 0.78 -31.19 0.89
C THR A 241 1.18 -32.20 1.96
N GLY A 242 0.64 -32.04 3.18
CA GLY A 242 0.95 -32.89 4.32
C GLY A 242 2.45 -32.88 4.65
N ASN A 243 3.00 -34.08 4.81
CA ASN A 243 4.40 -34.30 5.21
C ASN A 243 5.41 -33.84 4.13
N ASP A 244 4.98 -33.68 2.87
CA ASP A 244 5.87 -33.17 1.80
C ASP A 244 6.31 -31.73 2.08
N CYS A 245 5.54 -30.99 2.88
CA CYS A 245 5.89 -29.64 3.32
C CYS A 245 7.09 -29.60 4.27
N ASP A 246 7.35 -30.69 5.00
CA ASP A 246 8.50 -30.79 5.91
C ASP A 246 9.80 -31.04 5.14
N GLN A 247 9.71 -31.59 3.92
CA GLN A 247 10.85 -31.83 3.02
C GLN A 247 11.14 -30.64 2.09
N GLY A 248 10.50 -29.49 2.32
CA GLY A 248 10.74 -28.25 1.58
C GLY A 248 9.88 -28.04 0.33
N GLY A 249 9.09 -29.03 -0.10
CA GLY A 249 8.24 -28.92 -1.30
C GLY A 249 9.01 -28.56 -2.59
N PHE A 250 8.28 -28.24 -3.66
CA PHE A 250 8.87 -27.73 -4.91
C PHE A 250 8.29 -26.38 -5.26
N SER A 251 9.02 -25.59 -6.04
CA SER A 251 8.59 -24.25 -6.45
C SER A 251 7.85 -24.28 -7.78
N VAL A 252 6.83 -23.44 -7.93
CA VAL A 252 6.11 -23.22 -9.19
C VAL A 252 5.91 -21.73 -9.44
N LEU A 253 5.86 -21.34 -10.72
CA LEU A 253 5.41 -20.02 -11.14
C LEU A 253 3.88 -19.99 -11.23
N CYS A 254 3.25 -19.16 -10.41
CA CYS A 254 1.81 -18.95 -10.37
C CYS A 254 1.42 -17.81 -11.31
N SER A 255 0.76 -18.15 -12.42
CA SER A 255 0.36 -17.19 -13.48
C SER A 255 -0.67 -16.16 -13.03
N ASP A 256 -1.49 -16.51 -12.04
CA ASP A 256 -2.65 -15.72 -11.57
C ASP A 256 -2.55 -15.27 -10.10
N GLY A 257 -1.32 -15.26 -9.55
CA GLY A 257 -1.04 -14.57 -8.30
C GLY A 257 -0.66 -15.43 -7.10
N TYR A 258 -1.19 -15.01 -5.95
CA TYR A 258 -0.73 -15.20 -4.58
C TYR A 258 -0.27 -16.63 -4.21
N CYS A 259 0.81 -16.70 -3.43
CA CYS A 259 1.17 -17.91 -2.71
C CYS A 259 0.25 -18.08 -1.51
N MET A 260 -0.32 -19.27 -1.38
CA MET A 260 -1.21 -19.65 -0.29
C MET A 260 -0.55 -20.71 0.59
N GLU A 261 -0.81 -20.62 1.88
CA GLU A 261 -0.51 -21.64 2.88
C GLU A 261 -1.77 -21.89 3.70
N ASN A 262 -2.14 -23.16 3.83
CA ASN A 262 -3.25 -23.62 4.63
C ASN A 262 -2.73 -24.59 5.68
N VAL A 263 -2.99 -24.32 6.95
CA VAL A 263 -2.52 -25.12 8.08
C VAL A 263 -3.74 -25.56 8.86
N THR A 264 -3.95 -26.87 8.94
CA THR A 264 -5.01 -27.46 9.75
C THR A 264 -4.38 -28.18 10.93
N TYR A 265 -4.76 -27.78 12.14
CA TYR A 265 -4.45 -28.51 13.36
C TYR A 265 -5.63 -29.42 13.67
N HIS A 266 -5.34 -30.69 13.89
CA HIS A 266 -6.31 -31.69 14.30
C HIS A 266 -6.39 -31.76 15.82
N SER A 267 -7.51 -32.26 16.34
CA SER A 267 -7.72 -32.43 17.78
C SER A 267 -6.74 -33.40 18.45
N ASP A 268 -6.07 -34.27 17.68
CA ASP A 268 -5.00 -35.15 18.15
C ASP A 268 -3.63 -34.46 18.25
N GLY A 269 -3.56 -33.16 17.94
CA GLY A 269 -2.34 -32.36 17.92
C GLY A 269 -1.54 -32.49 16.62
N SER A 270 -1.97 -33.32 15.66
CA SER A 270 -1.31 -33.41 14.36
C SER A 270 -1.58 -32.16 13.51
N LYS A 271 -0.62 -31.85 12.64
CA LYS A 271 -0.66 -30.69 11.74
C LYS A 271 -0.69 -31.16 10.29
N PHE A 272 -1.59 -30.61 9.51
CA PHE A 272 -1.66 -30.83 8.07
C PHE A 272 -1.47 -29.51 7.33
N VAL A 273 -0.43 -29.42 6.48
CA VAL A 273 -0.11 -28.20 5.73
C VAL A 273 -0.41 -28.40 4.25
N THR A 274 -0.86 -27.36 3.58
CA THR A 274 -0.95 -27.33 2.12
C THR A 274 -0.46 -25.99 1.64
N LYS A 275 0.49 -25.97 0.71
CA LYS A 275 1.01 -24.76 0.07
C LYS A 275 0.72 -24.82 -1.43
N GLY A 276 0.40 -23.69 -2.04
CA GLY A 276 0.12 -23.64 -3.48
C GLY A 276 -0.16 -22.25 -4.04
N CYS A 277 -0.48 -22.19 -5.33
CA CYS A 277 -0.98 -20.98 -5.98
C CYS A 277 -2.44 -20.73 -5.61
N SER A 278 -2.83 -19.46 -5.47
CA SER A 278 -4.22 -19.07 -5.24
C SER A 278 -4.53 -17.74 -5.94
N SER A 279 -5.78 -17.56 -6.33
CA SER A 279 -6.23 -16.30 -6.91
C SER A 279 -6.49 -15.25 -5.83
N LEU A 280 -6.42 -13.96 -6.20
CA LEU A 280 -6.82 -12.87 -5.30
C LEU A 280 -8.25 -13.08 -4.76
N ASN A 281 -9.16 -13.54 -5.63
CA ASN A 281 -10.55 -13.76 -5.26
C ASN A 281 -10.71 -14.86 -4.21
N ASP A 282 -9.95 -15.95 -4.31
CA ASP A 282 -9.97 -17.05 -3.34
C ASP A 282 -9.43 -16.60 -1.97
N CYS A 283 -8.33 -15.84 -1.97
CA CYS A 283 -7.74 -15.28 -0.77
C CYS A 283 -8.71 -14.29 -0.08
N GLN A 284 -9.32 -13.38 -0.84
CA GLN A 284 -10.29 -12.42 -0.32
C GLN A 284 -11.57 -13.09 0.18
N THR A 285 -12.06 -14.12 -0.52
CA THR A 285 -13.27 -14.87 -0.10
C THR A 285 -13.04 -15.53 1.25
N TYR A 286 -11.87 -16.14 1.44
CA TYR A 286 -11.52 -16.75 2.73
C TYR A 286 -11.45 -15.71 3.87
N TRP A 287 -10.80 -14.56 3.64
CA TRP A 287 -10.72 -13.48 4.63
C TRP A 287 -12.09 -12.89 4.97
N LYS A 288 -12.97 -12.71 3.98
CA LYS A 288 -14.34 -12.21 4.19
C LYS A 288 -15.18 -13.17 5.02
N GLN A 289 -14.99 -14.47 4.85
CA GLN A 289 -15.69 -15.50 5.65
C GLN A 289 -15.15 -15.61 7.07
N ASN A 290 -13.91 -15.18 7.32
CA ASN A 290 -13.22 -15.32 8.60
C ASN A 290 -12.58 -13.99 9.06
N PRO A 291 -13.38 -12.92 9.25
CA PRO A 291 -12.86 -11.56 9.50
C PRO A 291 -12.12 -11.40 10.83
N ASN A 292 -12.31 -12.33 11.77
CA ASN A 292 -11.69 -12.31 13.11
C ASN A 292 -10.32 -13.01 13.15
N ILE A 293 -9.81 -13.49 12.01
CA ILE A 293 -8.54 -14.18 11.93
C ILE A 293 -7.57 -13.31 11.13
N ILE A 294 -6.99 -12.31 11.79
CA ILE A 294 -5.85 -11.57 11.24
C ILE A 294 -4.64 -12.51 11.27
N GLN A 295 -3.80 -12.50 10.23
CA GLN A 295 -2.69 -13.46 10.03
C GLN A 295 -1.84 -13.74 11.29
N GLN A 296 -1.50 -12.70 12.05
CA GLN A 296 -0.75 -12.84 13.30
C GLN A 296 -1.57 -13.46 14.44
N GLN A 297 -2.87 -13.18 14.50
CA GLN A 297 -3.77 -13.73 15.52
C GLN A 297 -4.03 -15.23 15.32
N CYS A 298 -4.04 -15.74 14.07
CA CYS A 298 -4.14 -17.19 13.85
C CYS A 298 -2.92 -17.91 14.45
N LEU A 299 -1.71 -17.42 14.17
CA LEU A 299 -0.48 -18.00 14.74
C LEU A 299 -0.43 -17.89 16.28
N VAL A 300 -0.86 -16.75 16.83
CA VAL A 300 -0.86 -16.52 18.29
C VAL A 300 -1.95 -17.35 18.99
N MET A 301 -3.15 -17.49 18.41
CA MET A 301 -4.19 -18.39 18.94
C MET A 301 -3.73 -19.84 18.91
N MET A 302 -3.04 -20.26 17.84
CA MET A 302 -2.54 -21.64 17.71
C MET A 302 -1.41 -21.98 18.69
N THR A 303 -0.61 -21.00 19.11
CA THR A 303 0.46 -21.21 20.09
C THR A 303 0.00 -21.11 21.55
N SER A 304 -1.18 -20.52 21.80
CA SER A 304 -1.72 -20.31 23.16
C SER A 304 -2.83 -21.28 23.56
N LEU A 305 -3.38 -22.05 22.61
CA LEU A 305 -4.43 -23.03 22.90
C LEU A 305 -3.84 -24.41 23.26
N SER A 306 -4.07 -24.82 24.51
CA SER A 306 -4.11 -26.22 24.96
C SER A 306 -4.93 -27.07 23.95
N PRO A 307 -4.65 -28.39 23.75
CA PRO A 307 -5.11 -29.14 22.58
C PRO A 307 -6.57 -28.86 22.26
N ALA A 308 -6.77 -28.25 21.09
CA ALA A 308 -8.08 -27.79 20.67
C ALA A 308 -9.04 -28.98 20.61
N THR A 309 -10.21 -28.84 21.22
CA THR A 309 -11.29 -29.85 21.16
C THR A 309 -11.92 -29.96 19.77
N SER A 310 -11.49 -29.12 18.82
CA SER A 310 -11.97 -29.05 17.45
C SER A 310 -10.83 -28.77 16.48
N ASN A 311 -10.94 -29.27 15.24
CA ASN A 311 -10.00 -28.95 14.19
C ASN A 311 -10.01 -27.44 13.90
N MET A 312 -8.83 -26.83 13.80
CA MET A 312 -8.67 -25.41 13.48
C MET A 312 -7.89 -25.27 12.18
N THR A 313 -8.39 -24.46 11.25
CA THR A 313 -7.74 -24.22 9.96
C THR A 313 -7.40 -22.75 9.80
N CYS A 314 -6.12 -22.47 9.57
CA CYS A 314 -5.58 -21.15 9.25
C CYS A 314 -5.16 -21.09 7.79
N ARG A 315 -5.64 -20.10 7.03
CA ARG A 315 -5.15 -19.83 5.68
C ARG A 315 -4.48 -18.46 5.58
N TYR A 316 -3.33 -18.46 4.94
CA TYR A 316 -2.48 -17.31 4.65
C TYR A 316 -2.32 -17.17 3.14
N CYS A 317 -2.31 -15.92 2.65
CA CYS A 317 -1.98 -15.60 1.27
C CYS A 317 -0.99 -14.43 1.23
N CYS A 318 -0.05 -14.47 0.30
CA CYS A 318 0.97 -13.44 0.08
C CYS A 318 1.37 -13.38 -1.39
N ASN A 319 1.98 -12.29 -1.84
CA ASN A 319 2.31 -12.05 -3.27
C ASN A 319 3.78 -11.72 -3.53
N SER A 320 4.67 -12.10 -2.61
CA SER A 320 6.12 -11.89 -2.77
C SER A 320 6.81 -13.21 -3.11
N TYR A 321 8.00 -13.12 -3.71
CA TYR A 321 8.82 -14.28 -4.06
C TYR A 321 9.06 -15.19 -2.85
N HIS A 322 8.71 -16.47 -2.94
CA HIS A 322 8.85 -17.45 -1.85
C HIS A 322 8.23 -17.00 -0.51
N CYS A 323 7.20 -16.15 -0.53
CA CYS A 323 6.61 -15.63 0.69
C CYS A 323 5.89 -16.70 1.53
N ASN A 324 5.59 -17.85 0.94
CA ASN A 324 5.11 -19.05 1.63
C ASN A 324 6.22 -20.07 1.87
N GLU A 325 7.50 -19.72 1.77
CA GLU A 325 8.61 -20.65 2.02
C GLU A 325 8.85 -20.86 3.51
N GLN A 326 8.69 -19.81 4.34
CA GLN A 326 8.90 -19.95 5.76
C GLN A 326 8.04 -21.07 6.32
N MET A 327 8.71 -21.99 7.02
CA MET A 327 8.02 -22.99 7.83
C MET A 327 7.20 -22.23 8.87
N THR A 328 5.91 -22.57 8.99
CA THR A 328 5.16 -22.33 10.22
C THR A 328 6.10 -22.56 11.40
N PRO A 329 6.28 -21.59 12.33
CA PRO A 329 7.38 -21.61 13.30
C PRO A 329 7.44 -22.97 13.99
N GLN A 330 8.49 -23.74 13.68
CA GLN A 330 8.56 -25.14 14.08
C GLN A 330 8.77 -25.33 15.59
N ASN A 331 9.10 -24.28 16.33
CA ASN A 331 9.25 -24.33 17.79
C ASN A 331 9.05 -22.94 18.38
N VAL A 332 7.86 -22.64 18.90
CA VAL A 332 7.79 -21.73 20.05
C VAL A 332 7.88 -22.64 21.26
N LEU A 333 9.11 -22.88 21.72
CA LEU A 333 9.33 -23.48 23.03
C LEU A 333 8.65 -22.57 24.05
N LEU A 334 7.58 -23.08 24.65
CA LEU A 334 7.01 -22.52 25.87
C LEU A 334 8.12 -22.56 26.92
N PHE A 335 8.72 -21.41 27.21
CA PHE A 335 9.33 -21.24 28.52
C PHE A 335 8.17 -21.21 29.52
N GLU A 336 8.13 -22.22 30.40
CA GLU A 336 7.25 -22.25 31.58
C GLU A 336 7.44 -21.00 32.45
#